data_AF-A0A1L8TRI6-F1
#
_entry.id   AF-A0A1L8TRI6-F1
#
_cell.length_a   1.000
_cell.length_b   1.000
_cell.length_c   1.000
_cell.angle_alpha   90.00
_cell.angle_beta   90.00
_cell.angle_gamma   90.00
#
_symmetry.space_group_name_H-M   'P 1'
#
loop_
_entity.id
_entity.type
_entity.pdbx_description
1 polymer ?
#
loop_
_entity_poly.entity_id
_entity_poly.type
_entity_poly.pdbx_seq_one_letter_code
_entity_poly.pdbx_strand_id
1 'polypeptide(L)' 'MKANKDLRELIYTERLKNWQVADKIGISDSRFSVWLRTPLNEERRLKVITAINDLKKEGEC' A
#
# COMPACT_ATOMS: atom_id res chain seq x y z
N MET A 1 -7.58 9.74 -15.09
CA MET A 1 -6.86 10.05 -13.83
C MET A 1 -6.61 8.75 -13.09
N LYS A 2 -5.36 8.38 -12.77
CA LYS A 2 -5.09 7.20 -11.93
C LYS A 2 -5.39 7.57 -10.47
N ALA A 3 -6.38 6.92 -9.86
CA ALA A 3 -6.66 7.08 -8.44
C ALA A 3 -5.45 6.66 -7.59
N ASN A 4 -5.26 7.30 -6.44
CA ASN A 4 -4.25 6.98 -5.41
C ASN A 4 -2.80 6.94 -5.95
N LYS A 5 -2.42 7.93 -6.78
CA LYS A 5 -1.07 8.04 -7.36
C LYS A 5 -0.01 8.20 -6.27
N ASP A 6 -0.34 8.91 -5.20
CA ASP A 6 0.48 9.10 -3.99
C ASP A 6 0.90 7.77 -3.36
N LEU A 7 -0.05 6.85 -3.15
CA LEU A 7 0.25 5.53 -2.57
C LEU A 7 1.14 4.69 -3.49
N ARG A 8 0.91 4.75 -4.81
CA ARG A 8 1.71 4.02 -5.79
C ARG A 8 3.16 4.53 -5.83
N GLU A 9 3.33 5.85 -5.79
CA GLU A 9 4.65 6.48 -5.75
C GLU A 9 5.37 6.15 -4.44
N LEU A 10 4.67 6.16 -3.31
CA LEU A 10 5.25 5.80 -2.02
C LEU A 10 5.76 4.35 -2.01
N ILE A 11 4.93 3.39 -2.42
CA ILE A 11 5.32 1.98 -2.52
C ILE A 11 6.54 1.81 -3.43
N TYR A 12 6.56 2.50 -4.57
CA TYR A 12 7.68 2.45 -5.52
C TYR A 12 8.97 3.07 -4.95
N THR A 13 8.86 4.22 -4.28
CA THR A 13 10.00 4.95 -3.70
C THR A 13 10.63 4.16 -2.56
N GLU A 14 9.80 3.54 -1.72
CA GLU A 14 10.23 2.65 -0.63
C GLU A 14 10.65 1.26 -1.14
N ARG A 15 10.67 1.04 -2.47
CA ARG A 15 11.02 -0.24 -3.13
C ARG A 15 10.20 -1.44 -2.66
N LEU A 16 9.03 -1.20 -2.09
CA LEU A 16 8.11 -2.22 -1.62
C LEU A 16 7.34 -2.83 -2.80
N LYS A 17 6.89 -4.08 -2.62
CA LYS A 17 5.99 -4.74 -3.56
C LYS A 17 4.55 -4.62 -3.07
N ASN A 18 3.61 -4.50 -4.02
CA ASN A 18 2.18 -4.44 -3.71
C ASN A 18 1.70 -5.64 -2.88
N TRP A 19 2.28 -6.83 -3.11
CA TRP A 19 1.93 -8.03 -2.35
C TRP A 19 2.40 -7.96 -0.89
N GLN A 20 3.53 -7.32 -0.59
CA GLN A 20 4.02 -7.16 0.79
C GLN A 20 3.07 -6.27 1.59
N VAL A 21 2.64 -5.16 0.98
CA VAL A 21 1.67 -4.26 1.59
C VAL A 21 0.32 -4.94 1.78
N ALA A 22 -0.13 -5.72 0.80
CA ALA A 22 -1.37 -6.50 0.90
C ALA A 22 -1.32 -7.54 2.03
N ASP A 23 -0.21 -8.27 2.13
CA ASP A 23 0.04 -9.28 3.17
C ASP A 23 0.04 -8.66 4.57
N LYS A 24 0.74 -7.53 4.74
CA LYS A 24 0.78 -6.77 6.01
C LYS A 24 -0.59 -6.28 6.46
N ILE A 25 -1.47 -5.93 5.53
CA ILE A 25 -2.86 -5.51 5.80
C ILE A 25 -3.78 -6.73 6.03
N GLY A 26 -3.36 -7.93 5.64
CA GLY A 26 -4.17 -9.15 5.72
C GLY A 26 -5.18 -9.28 4.58
N ILE A 27 -4.86 -8.79 3.39
CA ILE A 27 -5.71 -8.90 2.19
C ILE A 27 -4.95 -9.54 1.02
N SER A 28 -5.69 -10.04 0.02
CA SER A 28 -5.07 -10.53 -1.20
C SER A 28 -4.49 -9.40 -2.06
N ASP A 29 -3.44 -9.71 -2.82
CA ASP A 29 -2.80 -8.82 -3.80
C ASP A 29 -3.82 -8.31 -4.85
N SER A 30 -4.76 -9.16 -5.24
CA SER A 30 -5.83 -8.86 -6.19
C SER A 30 -6.78 -7.80 -5.63
N ARG A 31 -7.16 -7.91 -4.35
CA ARG A 31 -8.01 -6.94 -3.67
C ARG A 31 -7.29 -5.61 -3.47
N PHE A 32 -6.00 -5.66 -3.14
CA PHE A 32 -5.17 -4.46 -3.05
C PHE A 32 -5.01 -3.76 -4.40
N SER A 33 -4.87 -4.52 -5.49
CA SER A 33 -4.82 -3.99 -6.85
C SER A 33 -6.13 -3.34 -7.30
N VAL A 34 -7.28 -3.80 -6.78
CA VAL A 34 -8.58 -3.11 -6.95
C VAL A 34 -8.59 -1.80 -6.17
N TRP A 35 -8.13 -1.82 -4.92
CA TRP A 35 -8.05 -0.62 -4.06
C TRP A 35 -7.22 0.49 -4.70
N LEU A 36 -6.08 0.16 -5.31
CA LEU A 36 -5.23 1.12 -6.01
C LEU A 36 -5.83 1.66 -7.31
N ARG A 37 -6.97 1.12 -7.79
CA ARG A 37 -7.69 1.60 -8.98
C ARG A 37 -8.96 2.38 -8.64
N THR A 38 -9.50 2.21 -7.45
CA THR A 38 -10.72 2.89 -6.96
C THR A 38 -10.38 3.99 -5.97
N PRO A 39 -11.16 5.08 -5.85
CA PRO A 39 -10.97 6.05 -4.77
C PRO A 39 -11.05 5.33 -3.41
N LEU A 40 -10.03 5.53 -2.58
CA LEU A 40 -9.92 4.96 -1.25
C LEU A 40 -10.55 5.89 -0.22
N ASN A 41 -11.30 5.32 0.72
CA ASN A 41 -11.71 6.04 1.93
C ASN A 41 -10.49 6.28 2.82
N GLU A 42 -10.55 7.32 3.65
CA GLU A 42 -9.45 7.73 4.53
C GLU A 42 -8.98 6.61 5.46
N GLU A 43 -9.90 5.83 6.04
CA GLU A 43 -9.58 4.67 6.88
C GLU A 43 -8.72 3.63 6.16
N ARG A 44 -9.07 3.30 4.90
CA ARG A 44 -8.31 2.35 4.09
C ARG A 44 -6.96 2.94 3.69
N ARG A 45 -6.92 4.23 3.36
CA ARG A 45 -5.68 4.94 3.04
C ARG A 45 -4.72 4.91 4.23
N LEU A 46 -5.20 5.17 5.45
CA LEU A 46 -4.39 5.09 6.67
C LEU A 46 -3.83 3.69 6.88
N LYS A 47 -4.64 2.63 6.73
CA LYS A 47 -4.16 1.22 6.80
C LYS A 47 -3.01 0.95 5.85
N VAL A 48 -3.09 1.45 4.61
CA VAL A 48 -2.03 1.28 3.61
C VAL A 48 -0.76 2.04 4.01
N ILE A 49 -0.89 3.28 4.47
CA ILE A 49 0.24 4.10 4.91
C ILE A 49 0.94 3.46 6.11
N THR A 50 0.17 3.00 7.11
CA THR A 50 0.73 2.29 8.28
C THR A 50 1.46 1.02 7.86
N ALA A 51 0.87 0.20 6.99
CA ALA A 51 1.52 -1.01 6.49
C ALA A 51 2.84 -0.71 5.75
N ILE A 52 2.87 0.34 4.93
CA ILE A 52 4.10 0.78 4.25
C ILE A 52 5.16 1.21 5.26
N ASN A 53 4.80 2.01 6.26
CA ASN A 53 5.73 2.47 7.29
C ASN A 53 6.29 1.32 8.13
N ASP A 54 5.47 0.32 8.45
CA ASP A 54 5.93 -0.86 9.18
C ASP A 54 6.89 -1.70 8.34
N LEU A 55 6.56 -1.95 7.07
CA LEU A 55 7.43 -2.69 6.14
C LEU A 55 8.75 -1.96 5.89
N LYS A 56 8.73 -0.62 5.86
CA LYS A 56 9.93 0.19 5.75
C LYS A 56 10.86 -0.05 6.94
N LYS A 57 10.32 -0.01 8.17
CA LYS A 57 11.09 -0.26 9.39
C LYS A 57 11.66 -1.68 9.44
N GLU A 58 10.91 -2.66 8.95
CA GLU A 58 11.35 -4.06 8.89
C GLU A 58 12.50 -4.28 7.89
N GLY A 59 12.53 -3.51 6.79
CA GLY A 59 13.58 -3.62 5.77
C GLY A 59 14.87 -2.84 6.05
N GLU A 60 14.87 -1.96 7.06
CA GLU A 60 16.05 -1.17 7.48
C GLU A 60 16.89 -1.86 8.58
N CYS A 61 16.53 -3.08 9.00
CA CYS A 61 17.27 -3.87 10.00
C CYS A 61 18.21 -4.91 9.38
#